data_AF-A0A1Q5RGN1-F1
#
_entry.id   AF-A0A1Q5RGN1-F1
#
_cell.length_a   1.000
_cell.length_b   1.000
_cell.length_c   1.000
_cell.angle_alpha   90.00
_cell.angle_beta   90.00
_cell.angle_gamma   90.00
#
_symmetry.space_group_name_H-M   'P 1'
#
loop_
_entity.id
_entity.type
_entity.pdbx_description
1 polymer ?
#
loop_
_entity_poly.entity_id
_entity_poly.type
_entity_poly.pdbx_seq_one_letter_code
_entity_poly.pdbx_strand_id
1 'polypeptide(L)'
;MPAKARTTARTTARTTARTTASNATAQSREDILNARAISTLGAGVVNAMSAVGAAVIKKHKPALGKSPDWFWHMFAKCEAKAARVAEQAARDPQGCGDATFIEVYAAQLPKLMTAALESHEKAPKVK
;
A
#
# COMPACT_ATOMS: atom_id res chain seq x y z
N MET A 1 3.24 -34.86 48.77
CA MET A 1 2.43 -33.85 48.07
C MET A 1 3.28 -33.21 46.96
N PRO A 2 3.24 -33.68 45.68
CA PRO A 2 4.04 -33.12 44.59
C PRO A 2 3.20 -32.32 43.57
N ALA A 3 3.60 -31.08 43.30
CA ALA A 3 3.22 -30.28 42.13
C ALA A 3 4.40 -29.31 41.88
N LYS A 4 4.92 -29.05 40.67
CA LYS A 4 4.29 -28.95 39.36
C LYS A 4 5.39 -28.90 38.30
N ALA A 5 5.22 -29.62 37.19
CA ALA A 5 5.92 -29.37 35.93
C ALA A 5 5.32 -28.14 35.22
N ARG A 6 6.12 -27.33 34.48
CA ARG A 6 5.77 -26.86 33.12
C ARG A 6 6.82 -25.93 32.50
N THR A 7 7.39 -26.43 31.40
CA THR A 7 7.86 -25.77 30.18
C THR A 7 7.17 -24.44 29.86
N THR A 8 7.94 -23.42 29.44
CA THR A 8 7.47 -22.43 28.44
C THR A 8 8.66 -21.83 27.67
N ALA A 9 9.03 -22.47 26.56
CA ALA A 9 9.81 -21.84 25.49
C ALA A 9 8.85 -21.57 24.31
N ARG A 10 8.33 -20.34 24.23
CA ARG A 10 7.70 -19.79 23.02
C ARG A 10 7.35 -18.34 23.30
N THR A 11 8.04 -17.39 22.67
CA THR A 11 7.49 -16.17 22.03
C THR A 11 8.65 -15.31 21.53
N THR A 12 9.32 -15.72 20.43
CA THR A 12 10.29 -14.83 19.75
C THR A 12 10.31 -14.98 18.22
N ALA A 13 9.40 -15.76 17.63
CA ALA A 13 9.38 -15.99 16.18
C ALA A 13 8.33 -15.15 15.42
N ARG A 14 7.31 -14.60 16.11
CA ARG A 14 6.17 -13.96 15.44
C ARG A 14 6.42 -12.49 15.07
N THR A 15 7.37 -11.82 15.73
CA THR A 15 7.68 -10.41 15.48
C THR A 15 8.58 -10.26 14.24
N THR A 16 9.59 -11.13 14.09
CA THR A 16 10.55 -11.06 12.98
C THR A 16 9.90 -11.29 11.61
N ALA A 17 8.98 -12.25 11.51
CA ALA A 17 8.29 -12.57 10.26
C ALA A 17 7.36 -11.44 9.76
N ARG A 18 6.83 -10.63 10.68
CA ARG A 18 5.99 -9.47 10.32
C ARG A 18 6.84 -8.31 9.82
N THR A 19 8.01 -8.10 10.43
CA THR A 19 8.96 -7.06 10.01
C THR A 19 9.56 -7.37 8.64
N THR A 20 9.89 -8.63 8.35
CA THR A 20 10.43 -9.02 7.04
C THR A 20 9.39 -8.96 5.92
N ALA A 21 8.15 -9.36 6.17
CA ALA A 21 7.06 -9.22 5.17
C ALA A 21 6.72 -7.75 4.89
N SER A 22 6.76 -6.90 5.93
CA SER A 22 6.58 -5.45 5.78
C SER A 22 7.73 -4.81 5.01
N ASN A 23 8.98 -5.27 5.22
CA ASN A 23 10.14 -4.81 4.48
C ASN A 23 10.13 -5.27 3.02
N ALA A 24 9.75 -6.50 2.72
CA ALA A 24 9.68 -6.96 1.32
C ALA A 24 8.62 -6.18 0.52
N THR A 25 7.50 -5.84 1.17
CA THR A 25 6.44 -5.02 0.55
C THR A 25 6.88 -3.56 0.43
N ALA A 26 7.58 -3.01 1.43
CA ALA A 26 8.14 -1.67 1.37
C ALA A 26 9.21 -1.55 0.28
N GLN A 27 10.10 -2.54 0.18
CA GLN A 27 11.21 -2.54 -0.77
C GLN A 27 10.75 -2.75 -2.21
N SER A 28 9.73 -3.58 -2.43
CA SER A 28 9.07 -3.67 -3.75
C SER A 28 8.30 -2.40 -4.10
N ARG A 29 7.80 -1.66 -3.11
CA ARG A 29 7.09 -0.38 -3.29
C ARG A 29 8.05 0.77 -3.58
N GLU A 30 9.25 0.74 -2.99
CA GLU A 30 10.36 1.66 -3.27
C GLU A 30 10.94 1.53 -4.68
N ASP A 31 10.82 0.35 -5.30
CA ASP A 31 11.30 0.10 -6.67
C ASP A 31 10.34 0.66 -7.75
N ILE A 32 9.04 0.67 -7.45
CA ILE A 32 7.98 1.10 -8.38
C ILE A 32 7.77 2.63 -8.35
N LEU A 33 8.07 3.24 -7.20
CA LEU A 33 8.04 4.68 -7.00
C LEU A 33 9.45 5.22 -7.22
N ASN A 34 9.60 6.40 -7.83
CA ASN A 34 10.92 7.01 -7.99
C ASN A 34 11.55 7.13 -6.59
N ALA A 35 12.57 6.34 -6.26
CA ALA A 35 13.13 6.25 -4.90
C ALA A 35 13.55 7.63 -4.34
N ARG A 36 13.93 8.56 -5.23
CA ARG A 36 14.18 9.97 -4.90
C ARG A 36 12.95 10.73 -4.42
N ALA A 37 11.78 10.48 -4.98
CA ALA A 37 10.52 11.12 -4.58
C ALA A 37 10.04 10.64 -3.21
N ILE A 38 10.31 9.38 -2.83
CA ILE A 38 10.02 8.87 -1.48
C ILE A 38 11.04 9.38 -0.47
N SER A 39 12.33 9.46 -0.85
CA SER A 39 13.41 9.87 0.05
C SER A 39 13.26 11.30 0.58
N THR A 40 12.44 12.14 -0.08
CA THR A 40 12.12 13.50 0.37
C THR A 40 10.87 13.59 1.25
N LEU A 41 10.08 12.51 1.37
CA LEU A 41 8.85 12.51 2.16
C LEU A 41 9.16 12.26 3.64
N GLY A 42 8.46 12.97 4.52
CA GLY A 42 8.54 12.69 5.96
C GLY A 42 8.06 11.27 6.31
N ALA A 43 8.62 10.68 7.36
CA ALA A 43 8.23 9.36 7.84
C ALA A 43 6.71 9.24 8.13
N GLY A 44 6.07 10.34 8.53
CA GLY A 44 4.62 10.43 8.71
C GLY A 44 3.84 10.20 7.41
N VAL A 45 4.32 10.73 6.28
CA VAL A 45 3.69 10.54 4.97
C VAL A 45 3.83 9.10 4.50
N VAL A 46 5.01 8.49 4.65
CA VAL A 46 5.22 7.08 4.27
C VAL A 46 4.31 6.14 5.08
N ASN A 47 4.13 6.42 6.38
CA ASN A 47 3.18 5.70 7.22
C ASN A 47 1.73 5.90 6.75
N ALA A 48 1.34 7.14 6.45
CA ALA A 48 0.00 7.44 5.97
C ALA A 48 -0.29 6.83 4.59
N MET A 49 0.67 6.85 3.66
CA MET A 49 0.56 6.17 2.37
C MET A 49 0.34 4.66 2.56
N SER A 50 1.01 4.05 3.53
CA SER A 50 0.83 2.63 3.86
C SER A 50 -0.57 2.36 4.42
N ALA A 51 -1.07 3.22 5.30
CA ALA A 51 -2.43 3.12 5.84
C ALA A 51 -3.51 3.27 4.76
N VAL A 52 -3.34 4.23 3.85
CA VAL A 52 -4.24 4.43 2.69
C VAL A 52 -4.21 3.19 1.79
N GLY A 53 -3.03 2.65 1.48
CA GLY A 53 -2.90 1.44 0.68
C GLY A 53 -3.62 0.24 1.31
N ALA A 54 -3.42 0.01 2.61
CA ALA A 54 -4.11 -1.04 3.35
C ALA A 54 -5.63 -0.85 3.36
N ALA A 55 -6.13 0.38 3.49
CA ALA A 55 -7.56 0.68 3.43
C ALA A 55 -8.16 0.35 2.05
N VAL A 56 -7.47 0.69 0.97
CA VAL A 56 -7.89 0.36 -0.40
C VAL A 56 -7.90 -1.16 -0.62
N ILE A 57 -6.85 -1.87 -0.18
CA ILE A 57 -6.80 -3.34 -0.25
C ILE A 57 -7.97 -3.97 0.52
N LYS A 58 -8.25 -3.48 1.74
CA LYS A 58 -9.38 -3.95 2.56
C LYS A 58 -10.72 -3.71 1.88
N LYS A 59 -10.92 -2.52 1.28
CA LYS A 59 -12.14 -2.16 0.54
C LYS A 59 -12.38 -3.08 -0.65
N HIS A 60 -11.33 -3.47 -1.37
CA HIS A 60 -11.42 -4.28 -2.59
C HIS A 60 -10.99 -5.74 -2.38
N LYS A 61 -11.07 -6.25 -1.15
CA LYS A 61 -10.75 -7.64 -0.79
C LYS A 61 -11.44 -8.70 -1.68
N PRO A 62 -12.72 -8.53 -2.11
CA PRO A 62 -13.34 -9.50 -3.02
C PRO A 62 -12.62 -9.60 -4.37
N ALA A 63 -12.13 -8.49 -4.92
CA ALA A 63 -11.41 -8.48 -6.19
C ALA A 63 -10.02 -9.12 -6.06
N LEU A 64 -9.34 -8.86 -4.94
CA LEU A 64 -8.08 -9.53 -4.59
C LEU A 64 -8.23 -11.06 -4.54
N GLY A 65 -9.38 -11.56 -4.06
CA GLY A 65 -9.66 -13.00 -4.03
C GLY A 65 -9.94 -13.64 -5.40
N LYS A 66 -10.41 -12.87 -6.38
CA LYS A 66 -10.73 -13.38 -7.73
C LYS A 66 -9.49 -13.49 -8.61
N SER A 67 -8.63 -12.48 -8.59
CA SER A 67 -7.44 -12.39 -9.46
C SER A 67 -6.30 -11.69 -8.71
N PRO A 68 -5.56 -12.40 -7.84
CA PRO A 68 -4.56 -11.80 -6.97
C PRO A 68 -3.41 -11.12 -7.72
N ASP A 69 -2.81 -11.79 -8.71
CA ASP A 69 -1.65 -11.25 -9.44
C ASP A 69 -2.02 -9.99 -10.22
N TRP A 70 -3.17 -10.04 -10.93
CA TRP A 70 -3.70 -8.87 -11.64
C TRP A 70 -4.01 -7.73 -10.67
N PHE A 71 -4.61 -8.03 -9.51
CA PHE A 71 -4.92 -7.03 -8.50
C PHE A 71 -3.67 -6.31 -8.00
N TRP A 72 -2.63 -7.06 -7.64
CA TRP A 72 -1.37 -6.48 -7.17
C TRP A 72 -0.66 -5.67 -8.26
N HIS A 73 -0.66 -6.17 -9.50
CA HIS A 73 -0.13 -5.43 -10.64
C HIS A 73 -0.85 -4.10 -10.85
N MET A 74 -2.18 -4.11 -10.83
CA MET A 74 -2.96 -2.89 -11.01
C MET A 74 -2.91 -1.96 -9.82
N PHE A 75 -2.86 -2.50 -8.60
CA PHE A 75 -2.68 -1.73 -7.38
C PHE A 75 -1.36 -0.95 -7.42
N ALA A 76 -0.26 -1.60 -7.76
CA ALA A 76 1.05 -0.96 -7.94
C ALA A 76 1.01 0.18 -8.98
N LYS A 77 0.35 -0.04 -10.12
CA LYS A 77 0.20 1.00 -11.16
C LYS A 77 -0.64 2.19 -10.68
N CYS A 78 -1.73 1.92 -9.96
CA CYS A 78 -2.58 2.95 -9.39
C CYS A 78 -1.86 3.75 -8.30
N GLU A 79 -1.10 3.07 -7.45
CA GLU A 79 -0.28 3.66 -6.40
C GLU A 79 0.81 4.58 -6.98
N ALA A 80 1.54 4.11 -7.99
CA ALA A 80 2.53 4.93 -8.69
C ALA A 80 1.91 6.17 -9.32
N LYS A 81 0.73 6.03 -9.94
CA LYS A 81 0.02 7.17 -10.54
C LYS A 81 -0.50 8.15 -9.49
N ALA A 82 -1.07 7.66 -8.39
CA ALA A 82 -1.54 8.49 -7.28
C ALA A 82 -0.39 9.30 -6.66
N ALA A 83 0.76 8.66 -6.44
CA ALA A 83 1.95 9.32 -5.91
C ALA A 83 2.48 10.41 -6.84
N ARG A 84 2.50 10.19 -8.16
CA ARG A 84 2.91 11.22 -9.13
C ARG A 84 1.99 12.44 -9.12
N VAL A 85 0.68 12.22 -9.05
CA VAL A 85 -0.30 13.33 -8.97
C VAL A 85 -0.15 14.09 -7.65
N ALA A 86 0.05 13.36 -6.55
CA ALA A 86 0.30 13.93 -5.24
C ALA A 86 1.61 14.75 -5.18
N GLU A 87 2.69 14.25 -5.79
CA GLU A 87 3.98 14.94 -5.89
C GLU A 87 3.85 16.24 -6.69
N GLN A 88 3.11 16.22 -7.80
CA GLN A 88 2.83 17.42 -8.59
C GLN A 88 2.06 18.47 -7.77
N ALA A 89 1.03 18.04 -7.03
CA ALA A 89 0.25 18.95 -6.18
C ALA A 89 1.06 19.49 -4.99
N ALA A 90 1.92 18.68 -4.40
CA ALA A 90 2.77 19.07 -3.28
C ALA A 90 3.86 20.09 -3.67
N ARG A 91 4.22 20.16 -4.96
CA ARG A 91 5.16 21.15 -5.52
C ARG A 91 4.51 22.46 -5.92
N ASP A 92 3.18 22.55 -5.91
CA ASP A 92 2.48 23.79 -6.20
C ASP A 92 2.87 24.85 -5.14
N PRO A 93 3.12 26.12 -5.53
CA PRO A 93 3.46 27.18 -4.57
C PRO A 93 2.39 27.42 -3.49
N GLN A 94 1.14 27.03 -3.73
CA GLN A 94 0.04 27.07 -2.75
C GLN A 94 -0.11 25.75 -1.98
N GLY A 95 0.67 24.73 -2.31
CA GLY A 95 0.67 23.42 -1.67
C GLY A 95 1.41 23.43 -0.33
N CYS A 96 0.88 22.72 0.65
CA CYS A 96 1.47 22.50 1.98
C CYS A 96 2.40 21.28 2.00
N GLY A 97 3.18 21.06 0.94
CA GLY A 97 4.15 19.96 0.82
C GLY A 97 3.55 18.58 1.16
N ASP A 98 4.10 17.94 2.20
CA ASP A 98 3.69 16.61 2.69
C ASP A 98 2.19 16.48 3.01
N ALA A 99 1.56 17.54 3.51
CA ALA A 99 0.12 17.53 3.81
C ALA A 99 -0.72 17.45 2.53
N THR A 100 -0.37 18.28 1.53
CA THR A 100 -1.01 18.24 0.21
C THR A 100 -0.73 16.93 -0.51
N PHE A 101 0.48 16.38 -0.37
CA PHE A 101 0.81 15.07 -0.92
C PHE A 101 -0.15 14.00 -0.42
N ILE A 102 -0.28 13.85 0.91
CA ILE A 102 -1.08 12.75 1.46
C ILE A 102 -2.57 12.93 1.18
N GLU A 103 -3.08 14.16 1.20
CA GLU A 103 -4.47 14.47 0.87
C GLU A 103 -4.79 14.04 -0.57
N VAL A 104 -3.97 14.44 -1.52
CA VAL A 104 -4.16 14.11 -2.94
C VAL A 104 -3.95 12.62 -3.17
N TYR A 105 -2.93 12.01 -2.56
CA TYR A 105 -2.68 10.57 -2.66
C TYR A 105 -3.88 9.75 -2.16
N ALA A 106 -4.41 10.09 -0.98
CA ALA A 106 -5.56 9.43 -0.37
C ALA A 106 -6.85 9.63 -1.18
N ALA A 107 -7.01 10.78 -1.84
CA ALA A 107 -8.14 11.04 -2.73
C ALA A 107 -8.04 10.28 -4.06
N GLN A 108 -6.84 10.10 -4.60
CA GLN A 108 -6.62 9.54 -5.94
C GLN A 108 -6.56 8.01 -5.95
N LEU A 109 -5.85 7.38 -5.00
CA LEU A 109 -5.63 5.93 -5.03
C LEU A 109 -6.95 5.12 -5.07
N PRO A 110 -7.97 5.40 -4.23
CA PRO A 110 -9.23 4.68 -4.28
C PRO A 110 -9.97 4.86 -5.60
N LYS A 111 -9.91 6.07 -6.21
CA LYS A 111 -10.57 6.38 -7.49
C LYS A 111 -9.94 5.59 -8.63
N LEU A 112 -8.61 5.60 -8.71
CA LEU A 112 -7.86 4.86 -9.73
C LEU A 112 -8.10 3.35 -9.60
N MET A 113 -8.08 2.82 -8.37
CA MET A 113 -8.32 1.40 -8.15
C MET A 113 -9.76 0.98 -8.51
N THR A 114 -10.75 1.81 -8.17
CA THR A 114 -12.15 1.56 -8.53
C THR A 114 -12.33 1.55 -10.05
N ALA A 115 -11.77 2.55 -10.75
CA ALA A 115 -11.84 2.62 -12.22
C ALA A 115 -11.15 1.43 -12.91
N ALA A 116 -10.00 0.98 -12.38
CA ALA A 116 -9.30 -0.20 -12.87
C ALA A 116 -10.13 -1.48 -12.72
N LEU A 117 -10.80 -1.64 -11.58
CA LEU A 117 -11.66 -2.78 -11.30
C LEU A 117 -12.90 -2.80 -12.21
N GLU A 118 -13.59 -1.67 -12.35
CA GLU A 118 -14.74 -1.55 -13.24
C GLU A 118 -14.38 -1.86 -14.70
N SER A 119 -13.19 -1.42 -15.14
CA SER A 119 -12.69 -1.70 -16.48
C SER A 119 -12.41 -3.19 -16.69
N HIS A 120 -11.89 -3.87 -15.66
CA HIS A 120 -11.62 -5.31 -15.71
C HIS A 120 -12.89 -6.17 -15.65
N GLU A 121 -13.91 -5.74 -14.90
CA GLU A 121 -15.21 -6.43 -14.86
C GLU A 121 -16.02 -6.24 -16.16
N LYS A 122 -15.85 -5.10 -16.83
CA LYS A 122 -16.51 -4.79 -18.11
C LYS A 122 -15.74 -5.27 -19.34
N ALA A 123 -14.48 -5.67 -19.19
CA ALA A 123 -13.70 -6.19 -20.31
C ALA A 123 -14.37 -7.48 -20.84
N PRO A 124 -14.72 -7.55 -22.14
CA PRO A 124 -15.26 -8.78 -22.70
C PRO A 124 -14.21 -9.86 -22.52
N LYS A 125 -14.58 -10.97 -21.87
CA LYS A 125 -13.80 -12.20 -21.87
C LYS A 125 -13.73 -12.69 -23.32
N VAL A 126 -12.74 -12.21 -24.07
CA VAL A 126 -12.38 -12.79 -25.35
C VAL A 126 -11.94 -14.21 -25.03
N LYS A 127 -12.78 -15.16 -25.48
CA LYS A 127 -12.58 -16.60 -25.33
C LYS A 127 -11.38 -17.06 -26.16
#